data_AF-A0A9E4D4U8-F1
#
_entry.id   AF-A0A9E4D4U8-F1
#
_cell.length_a   1.000
_cell.length_b   1.000
_cell.length_c   1.000
_cell.angle_alpha   90.00
_cell.angle_beta   90.00
_cell.angle_gamma   90.00
#
_symmetry.space_group_name_H-M   'P 1'
#
loop_
_entity.id
_entity.type
_entity.pdbx_description
1 polymer ?
#
loop_
_entity_poly.entity_id
_entity_poly.type
_entity_poly.pdbx_seq_one_letter_code
_entity_poly.pdbx_strand_id
1 'polypeptide(L)'
;MLKTLTRWFLRGAFVVALALTLFFGARFVMGVFYWNDPTHRDQQIEGWMPLGYVARSWDVPREVLREAAGLGPEDTARRNLDLIAQDHHIPLPQLIEALDSAIATWRADPSHD
;
A
#
# COMPACT_ATOMS: atom_id res chain seq x y z
N MET A 1 35.04 33.63 15.63
CA MET A 1 33.80 33.62 14.80
C MET A 1 33.59 32.33 13.99
N LEU A 2 34.64 31.74 13.39
CA LEU A 2 34.49 30.54 12.53
C LEU A 2 33.95 29.29 13.26
N LYS A 3 34.34 29.08 14.54
CA LYS A 3 33.95 27.89 15.34
C LYS A 3 32.45 27.79 15.65
N THR A 4 31.74 28.90 15.80
CA THR A 4 30.29 28.87 16.04
C THR A 4 29.54 28.46 14.78
N LEU A 5 29.94 28.97 13.62
CA LEU A 5 29.32 28.65 12.34
C LEU A 5 29.37 27.13 12.06
N THR A 6 30.54 26.50 12.24
CA THR A 6 30.71 25.05 12.05
C THR A 6 29.80 24.25 13.00
N ARG A 7 29.64 24.68 14.25
CA ARG A 7 28.77 23.99 15.24
C ARG A 7 27.29 24.02 14.85
N TRP A 8 26.83 25.08 14.18
CA TRP A 8 25.45 25.17 13.69
C TRP A 8 25.24 24.34 12.43
N PHE A 9 26.22 24.32 11.52
CA PHE A 9 26.19 23.44 10.34
C PHE A 9 26.14 21.95 10.74
N LEU A 10 26.94 21.52 11.71
CA LEU A 10 26.90 20.14 12.19
C LEU A 10 25.54 19.78 12.80
N ARG A 11 24.94 20.70 13.57
CA ARG A 11 23.61 20.49 14.16
C ARG A 11 22.52 20.38 13.09
N GLY A 12 22.55 21.28 12.10
CA GLY A 12 21.62 21.22 10.96
C GLY A 12 21.76 19.93 10.16
N ALA A 13 23.00 19.54 9.84
CA ALA A 13 23.27 18.29 9.14
C ALA A 13 22.80 17.06 9.93
N PHE A 14 22.98 17.06 11.26
CA PHE A 14 22.52 15.97 12.12
C PHE A 14 20.99 15.85 12.15
N VAL A 15 20.27 16.98 12.25
CA VAL A 15 18.80 16.98 12.22
C VAL A 15 18.27 16.47 10.88
N VAL A 16 18.87 16.90 9.76
CA VAL A 16 18.48 16.42 8.42
C VAL A 16 18.75 14.93 8.26
N ALA A 17 19.93 14.46 8.69
CA ALA A 17 20.27 13.04 8.64
C ALA A 17 19.29 12.20 9.47
N LEU A 18 18.95 12.65 10.69
CA LEU A 18 18.00 11.97 11.56
C LEU A 18 16.59 11.92 10.94
N ALA A 19 16.14 13.02 10.33
CA ALA A 19 14.85 13.06 9.64
C ALA A 19 14.81 12.09 8.44
N LEU A 20 15.88 12.04 7.64
CA LEU A 20 16.00 11.10 6.53
C LEU A 20 16.04 9.65 7.01
N THR A 21 16.77 9.35 8.08
CA THR A 21 16.83 8.00 8.67
C THR A 21 15.48 7.55 9.20
N LEU A 22 14.73 8.42 9.90
CA LEU A 22 13.39 8.09 10.37
C LEU A 22 12.42 7.90 9.20
N PHE A 23 12.49 8.76 8.18
CA PHE A 23 11.66 8.65 6.99
C PHE A 23 11.92 7.35 6.22
N PHE A 24 13.17 7.07 5.87
CA PHE A 24 13.55 5.84 5.17
C PHE A 24 13.34 4.60 6.04
N GLY A 25 13.64 4.67 7.34
CA GLY A 25 13.45 3.59 8.29
C GLY A 25 11.98 3.22 8.43
N ALA A 26 11.08 4.19 8.65
CA ALA A 26 9.64 3.94 8.70
C ALA A 26 9.10 3.38 7.38
N ARG A 27 9.55 3.94 6.24
CA ARG A 27 9.17 3.46 4.89
C ARG A 27 9.61 2.01 4.64
N PHE A 28 10.77 1.62 5.16
CA PHE A 28 11.32 0.28 5.06
C PHE A 28 10.64 -0.69 6.02
N VAL A 29 10.41 -0.29 7.27
CA VAL A 29 9.68 -1.06 8.28
C VAL A 29 8.26 -1.35 7.83
N MET A 30 7.54 -0.38 7.25
CA MET A 30 6.24 -0.65 6.62
C MET A 30 6.34 -1.68 5.49
N GLY A 31 7.37 -1.62 4.66
CA GLY A 31 7.57 -2.60 3.58
C GLY A 31 7.92 -4.01 4.08
N VAL A 32 8.74 -4.11 5.14
CA VAL A 32 9.25 -5.39 5.68
C VAL A 32 8.28 -6.06 6.64
N PHE A 33 7.60 -5.29 7.50
CA PHE A 33 6.57 -5.85 8.38
C PHE A 33 5.34 -6.31 7.59
N TYR A 34 5.00 -5.65 6.48
CA TYR A 34 3.94 -6.10 5.57
C TYR A 34 4.27 -7.42 4.86
N TRP A 35 5.53 -7.63 4.50
CA TRP A 35 5.98 -8.88 3.85
C TRP A 35 5.98 -10.11 4.77
N ASN A 36 5.77 -9.92 6.09
CA ASN A 36 5.97 -10.95 7.11
C ASN A 36 4.68 -11.37 7.83
N ASP A 37 3.50 -11.03 7.30
CA ASP A 37 2.25 -11.64 7.78
C ASP A 37 2.07 -13.01 7.09
N PRO A 38 2.31 -14.14 7.80
CA PRO A 38 2.37 -15.48 7.22
C PRO A 38 1.01 -16.05 6.82
N THR A 39 -0.05 -15.25 6.90
CA THR A 39 -1.44 -15.66 6.66
C THR A 39 -1.83 -15.60 5.16
N HIS A 40 -0.99 -15.01 4.29
CA HIS A 40 -1.23 -14.80 2.84
C HIS A 40 -0.95 -16.01 1.92
N ARG A 41 -1.15 -17.25 2.39
CA ARG A 41 -0.69 -18.45 1.65
C ARG A 41 -1.48 -18.83 0.40
N ASP A 42 -2.64 -18.23 0.10
CA ASP A 42 -3.44 -18.73 -1.02
C ASP A 42 -3.24 -18.04 -2.37
N GLN A 43 -2.64 -16.85 -2.45
CA GLN A 43 -2.01 -16.27 -3.65
C GLN A 43 -1.55 -14.85 -3.31
N GLN A 44 -0.26 -14.55 -3.43
CA GLN A 44 0.20 -13.17 -3.31
C GLN A 44 -0.48 -12.33 -4.39
N ILE A 45 -1.24 -11.31 -3.98
CA ILE A 45 -1.77 -10.30 -4.90
C ILE A 45 -0.57 -9.54 -5.45
N GLU A 46 -0.24 -9.75 -6.72
CA GLU A 46 0.90 -9.11 -7.37
C GLU A 46 0.47 -7.83 -8.11
N GLY A 47 1.37 -6.82 -8.16
CA GLY A 47 1.08 -5.51 -8.76
C GLY A 47 0.68 -5.55 -10.24
N TRP A 48 1.16 -6.55 -10.97
CA TRP A 48 0.81 -6.76 -12.38
C TRP A 48 -0.58 -7.39 -12.56
N MET A 49 -1.21 -7.91 -11.49
CA MET A 49 -2.52 -8.54 -11.60
C MET A 49 -3.60 -7.49 -11.88
N PRO A 50 -4.48 -7.72 -12.88
CA PRO A 50 -5.66 -6.89 -13.07
C PRO A 50 -6.58 -6.96 -11.85
N LEU A 51 -7.18 -5.84 -11.45
CA LEU A 51 -8.13 -5.81 -10.32
C LEU A 51 -9.28 -6.82 -10.51
N GLY A 52 -9.79 -6.95 -11.74
CA GLY A 52 -10.82 -7.93 -12.09
C GLY A 52 -10.36 -9.41 -12.02
N TYR A 53 -9.05 -9.67 -12.09
CA TYR A 53 -8.49 -11.01 -11.90
C TYR A 53 -8.39 -11.35 -10.40
N VAL A 54 -7.99 -10.38 -9.58
CA VAL A 54 -8.00 -10.51 -8.11
C VAL A 54 -9.40 -10.82 -7.61
N ALA A 55 -10.41 -10.08 -8.07
CA ALA A 55 -11.82 -10.32 -7.76
C ALA A 55 -12.26 -11.77 -8.01
N ARG A 56 -11.85 -12.32 -9.16
CA ARG A 56 -12.18 -13.71 -9.53
C ARG A 56 -11.40 -14.73 -8.72
N SER A 57 -10.13 -14.44 -8.39
CA SER A 57 -9.26 -15.37 -7.66
C SER A 57 -9.69 -15.49 -6.20
N TRP A 58 -10.22 -14.41 -5.63
CA TRP A 58 -10.68 -14.35 -4.24
C TRP A 58 -12.19 -14.56 -4.08
N ASP A 59 -12.91 -14.80 -5.18
CA ASP A 59 -14.36 -14.97 -5.27
C ASP A 59 -15.16 -13.83 -4.62
N VAL A 60 -14.73 -12.58 -4.87
CA VAL A 60 -15.35 -11.36 -4.35
C VAL A 60 -15.94 -10.55 -5.51
N PRO A 61 -17.13 -9.92 -5.34
CA PRO A 61 -17.67 -9.00 -6.34
C PRO A 61 -16.67 -7.91 -6.72
N ARG A 62 -16.60 -7.58 -8.02
CA ARG A 62 -15.67 -6.56 -8.53
C ARG A 62 -15.97 -5.18 -7.97
N GLU A 63 -17.21 -4.95 -7.57
CA GLU A 63 -17.72 -3.70 -7.02
C GLU A 63 -17.10 -3.40 -5.66
N VAL A 64 -16.96 -4.43 -4.80
CA VAL A 64 -16.32 -4.30 -3.48
C VAL A 64 -14.86 -3.90 -3.62
N LEU A 65 -14.14 -4.58 -4.51
CA LEU A 65 -12.71 -4.29 -4.76
C LEU A 65 -12.51 -2.96 -5.49
N ARG A 66 -13.45 -2.53 -6.33
CA ARG A 66 -13.42 -1.21 -6.97
C ARG A 66 -13.55 -0.08 -5.95
N GLU A 67 -14.49 -0.22 -5.01
CA GLU A 67 -14.69 0.77 -3.95
C GLU A 67 -13.44 0.87 -3.08
N ALA A 68 -12.90 -0.28 -2.67
CA ALA A 68 -11.65 -0.35 -1.91
C ALA A 68 -10.44 0.23 -2.66
N ALA A 69 -10.40 0.08 -3.99
CA ALA A 69 -9.39 0.69 -4.85
C ALA A 69 -9.63 2.17 -5.17
N GLY A 70 -10.75 2.76 -4.71
CA GLY A 70 -11.11 4.16 -5.00
C GLY A 70 -11.46 4.43 -6.46
N LEU A 71 -11.87 3.42 -7.22
CA LEU A 71 -12.20 3.55 -8.64
C LEU A 71 -13.66 3.96 -8.83
N GLY A 72 -13.95 5.01 -9.61
CA GLY A 72 -15.33 5.43 -9.93
C GLY A 72 -16.00 4.52 -10.98
N PRO A 73 -17.34 4.39 -11.04
CA PRO A 73 -18.09 3.35 -11.81
C PRO A 73 -17.69 3.16 -13.28
N GLU A 74 -17.16 4.20 -13.92
CA GLU A 74 -16.68 4.20 -15.31
C GLU A 74 -15.28 3.58 -15.49
N ASP A 75 -14.53 3.40 -14.40
CA ASP A 75 -13.20 2.81 -14.46
C ASP A 75 -13.28 1.31 -14.72
N THR A 76 -12.93 0.96 -15.95
CA THR A 76 -12.90 -0.41 -16.43
C THR A 76 -11.87 -1.20 -15.62
N ALA A 77 -12.31 -2.27 -14.94
CA ALA A 77 -11.51 -3.17 -14.08
C ALA A 77 -10.38 -3.95 -14.80
N ARG A 78 -9.98 -3.52 -16.01
CA ARG A 78 -8.85 -4.03 -16.78
C ARG A 78 -7.52 -3.37 -16.42
N ARG A 79 -7.49 -2.48 -15.42
CA ARG A 79 -6.24 -1.87 -14.92
C ARG A 79 -5.54 -2.79 -13.92
N ASN A 80 -4.21 -2.81 -14.04
CA ASN A 80 -3.34 -3.49 -13.10
C ASN A 80 -3.22 -2.68 -11.81
N LEU A 81 -2.97 -3.35 -10.70
CA LEU A 81 -2.81 -2.71 -9.40
C LEU A 81 -1.66 -1.69 -9.39
N ASP A 82 -0.58 -1.94 -10.13
CA ASP A 82 0.54 -0.99 -10.27
C ASP A 82 0.14 0.34 -10.91
N LEU A 83 -0.79 0.30 -11.86
CA LEU A 83 -1.28 1.51 -12.53
C LEU A 83 -2.23 2.28 -11.61
N ILE A 84 -3.09 1.56 -10.90
CA ILE A 84 -3.99 2.15 -9.92
C ILE A 84 -3.17 2.79 -8.78
N ALA A 85 -2.16 2.11 -8.26
CA ALA A 85 -1.28 2.66 -7.24
C ALA A 85 -0.57 3.94 -7.71
N GLN A 86 -0.08 3.95 -8.95
CA GLN A 86 0.53 5.15 -9.56
C GLN A 86 -0.47 6.30 -9.75
N ASP A 87 -1.65 6.04 -10.30
CA ASP A 87 -2.68 7.07 -10.51
C ASP A 87 -3.06 7.73 -9.18
N HIS A 88 -3.23 6.91 -8.13
CA HIS A 88 -3.61 7.36 -6.79
C HIS A 88 -2.43 7.92 -5.98
N HIS A 89 -1.21 7.93 -6.54
CA HIS A 89 0.02 8.36 -5.85
C HIS A 89 0.25 7.64 -4.51
N ILE A 90 -0.24 6.40 -4.40
CA ILE A 90 -0.07 5.55 -3.22
C ILE A 90 0.93 4.43 -3.51
N PRO A 91 1.70 3.97 -2.51
CA PRO A 91 2.48 2.75 -2.64
C PRO A 91 1.56 1.55 -2.98
N LEU A 92 1.96 0.73 -3.95
CA LEU A 92 1.27 -0.53 -4.30
C LEU A 92 0.91 -1.38 -3.05
N PRO A 93 1.79 -1.55 -2.04
CA PRO A 93 1.43 -2.33 -0.86
C PRO A 93 0.25 -1.75 -0.06
N GLN A 94 0.08 -0.43 -0.04
CA GLN A 94 -1.07 0.20 0.63
C GLN A 94 -2.37 -0.08 -0.12
N LEU A 95 -2.32 -0.14 -1.46
CA LEU A 95 -3.48 -0.54 -2.26
C LEU A 95 -3.85 -1.99 -1.98
N ILE A 96 -2.86 -2.91 -1.94
CA ILE A 96 -3.11 -4.32 -1.66
C ILE A 96 -3.73 -4.50 -0.27
N GLU A 97 -3.22 -3.81 0.75
CA GLU A 97 -3.77 -3.85 2.11
C GLU A 97 -5.24 -3.37 2.16
N ALA A 98 -5.58 -2.31 1.44
CA ALA A 98 -6.95 -1.82 1.34
C ALA A 98 -7.88 -2.87 0.68
N LEU A 99 -7.40 -3.55 -0.36
CA LEU A 99 -8.13 -4.63 -1.01
C LEU A 99 -8.32 -5.83 -0.08
N ASP A 100 -7.27 -6.27 0.61
CA ASP A 100 -7.33 -7.40 1.55
C ASP A 100 -8.29 -7.12 2.71
N SER A 101 -8.26 -5.89 3.25
CA SER A 101 -9.21 -5.45 4.28
C SER A 101 -10.65 -5.50 3.79
N ALA A 102 -10.90 -5.09 2.54
CA ALA A 102 -12.22 -5.16 1.93
C ALA A 102 -12.68 -6.61 1.70
N ILE A 103 -11.78 -7.49 1.26
CA ILE A 103 -12.05 -8.93 1.10
C ILE A 103 -12.38 -9.56 2.45
N ALA A 104 -11.58 -9.29 3.48
CA ALA A 104 -11.80 -9.79 4.83
C ALA A 104 -13.12 -9.31 5.41
N THR A 105 -13.45 -8.03 5.21
CA THR A 105 -14.75 -7.44 5.62
C THR A 105 -15.91 -8.12 4.91
N TRP A 106 -15.79 -8.33 3.60
CA TRP A 106 -16.82 -9.01 2.80
C TRP A 106 -17.03 -10.46 3.24
N ARG A 107 -15.95 -11.21 3.51
CA ARG A 107 -16.03 -12.60 3.99
C ARG A 107 -16.52 -12.73 5.43
N ALA A 108 -16.27 -11.72 6.26
CA ALA A 108 -16.71 -11.71 7.66
C ALA A 108 -18.20 -11.37 7.81
N ASP A 109 -18.84 -10.81 6.78
CA ASP A 109 -20.26 -10.48 6.80
C ASP A 109 -21.11 -11.75 6.54
N PRO A 110 -21.80 -12.31 7.56
CA PRO A 110 -22.57 -13.55 7.43
C PRO A 110 -23.89 -13.37 6.66
N SER A 111 -24.21 -12.16 6.20
CA SER A 111 -25.52 -11.82 5.62
C SER A 111 -25.67 -12.15 4.12
N HIS A 112 -24.74 -12.92 3.55
CA HIS A 112 -24.71 -13.26 2.11
C HIS A 112 -25.24 -14.68 1.76
N ASP A 113 -25.86 -15.39 2.72
CA ASP A 113 -26.60 -16.64 2.48
C ASP A 113 -28.10 -16.41 2.22
#